data_AF-A0A7S3RC81-F1
#
_entry.id   AF-A0A7S3RC81-F1
#
_cell.length_a   1.000
_cell.length_b   1.000
_cell.length_c   1.000
_cell.angle_alpha   90.00
_cell.angle_beta   90.00
_cell.angle_gamma   90.00
#
_symmetry.space_group_name_H-M   'P 1'
#
loop_
_entity.id
_entity.type
_entity.pdbx_description
1 polymer ?
#
loop_
_entity_poly.entity_id
_entity_poly.type
_entity_poly.pdbx_seq_one_letter_code
_entity_poly.pdbx_strand_id
1 'polypeptide(L)'
;LVFMYAASVMSFALHFKSPRGVWMFAAPGLIPGILTAYVAQKSGSTGQAAMWQRFAAVLLFVAFFTATIFGELNYWYYAQPFFFLESLKTYSNIDPAQVSGVQLMDAGKVYFAEGARLGMDMAMSFTSWDTYCVAPITTREGLPTQGAQLASYDLWAVGVNCCKSAEANFHCGAFDDHTARAGL
;
A
#
# COMPACT_ATOMS: atom_id res chain seq x y z
N LEU A 1 26.92 -2.93 -8.19
CA LEU A 1 26.69 -3.70 -6.93
C LEU A 1 26.41 -2.78 -5.73
N VAL A 2 27.28 -1.82 -5.39
CA VAL A 2 27.04 -0.87 -4.28
C VAL A 2 25.69 -0.14 -4.41
N PHE A 3 25.38 0.35 -5.62
CA PHE A 3 24.09 0.99 -5.91
C PHE A 3 22.90 0.06 -5.58
N MET A 4 22.90 -1.17 -6.12
CA MET A 4 21.81 -2.12 -5.92
C MET A 4 21.65 -2.53 -4.46
N TYR A 5 22.76 -2.66 -3.73
CA TYR A 5 22.75 -2.94 -2.30
C TYR A 5 22.13 -1.80 -1.49
N ALA A 6 22.62 -0.57 -1.67
CA ALA A 6 22.10 0.58 -0.94
C ALA A 6 20.63 0.86 -1.31
N ALA A 7 20.27 0.75 -2.59
CA ALA A 7 18.89 0.96 -3.05
C ALA A 7 17.93 -0.09 -2.49
N SER A 8 18.32 -1.38 -2.42
CA SER A 8 17.44 -2.43 -1.88
C SER A 8 17.24 -2.29 -0.37
N VAL A 9 18.32 -2.00 0.38
CA VAL A 9 18.24 -1.79 1.83
C VAL A 9 17.33 -0.62 2.19
N MET A 10 17.38 0.48 1.42
CA MET A 10 16.55 1.66 1.63
C MET A 10 15.10 1.51 1.13
N SER A 11 14.86 0.67 0.11
CA SER A 11 13.54 0.57 -0.53
C SER A 11 12.57 -0.40 0.15
N PHE A 12 13.07 -1.52 0.69
CA PHE A 12 12.22 -2.68 1.02
C PHE A 12 11.86 -2.78 2.52
N ALA A 13 11.37 -3.96 2.93
CA ALA A 13 10.78 -4.25 4.24
C ALA A 13 11.65 -3.89 5.47
N LEU A 14 12.97 -3.79 5.31
CA LEU A 14 13.88 -3.33 6.36
C LEU A 14 13.58 -1.88 6.78
N HIS A 15 13.26 -1.02 5.82
CA HIS A 15 12.91 0.39 6.06
C HIS A 15 11.58 0.53 6.76
N PHE A 16 10.60 -0.30 6.40
CA PHE A 16 9.31 -0.35 7.06
C PHE A 16 9.37 -0.83 8.51
N LYS A 17 10.12 -1.90 8.79
CA LYS A 17 10.23 -2.47 10.15
C LYS A 17 11.08 -1.63 11.09
N SER A 18 12.13 -0.99 10.58
CA SER A 18 13.15 -0.35 11.42
C SER A 18 13.68 0.94 10.80
N PRO A 19 12.91 2.05 10.82
CA PRO A 19 13.29 3.29 10.13
C PRO A 19 14.64 3.86 10.58
N ARG A 20 15.01 3.68 11.87
CA ARG A 20 16.31 4.10 12.40
C ARG A 20 17.44 3.09 12.14
N GLY A 21 17.11 1.79 12.06
CA GLY A 21 18.09 0.72 11.90
C GLY A 21 18.65 0.61 10.47
N VAL A 22 17.89 1.04 9.47
CA VAL A 22 18.27 0.93 8.05
C VAL A 22 19.55 1.67 7.72
N TRP A 23 19.79 2.83 8.32
CA TRP A 23 21.04 3.57 8.11
C TRP A 23 22.28 2.78 8.57
N MET A 24 22.16 1.93 9.60
CA MET A 24 23.24 1.04 10.02
C MET A 24 23.49 -0.08 8.99
N PHE A 25 22.44 -0.56 8.33
CA PHE A 25 22.57 -1.55 7.25
C PHE A 25 23.00 -0.93 5.92
N ALA A 26 22.73 0.35 5.68
CA ALA A 26 23.17 1.05 4.47
C ALA A 26 24.65 1.47 4.57
N ALA A 27 25.13 1.85 5.76
CA ALA A 27 26.49 2.36 5.98
C ALA A 27 27.64 1.45 5.46
N PRO A 28 27.58 0.10 5.56
CA PRO A 28 28.57 -0.79 4.95
C PRO A 28 28.75 -0.60 3.43
N GLY A 29 27.74 -0.06 2.73
CA GLY A 29 27.82 0.29 1.31
C GLY A 29 28.88 1.35 0.98
N LEU A 30 29.33 2.15 1.96
CA LEU A 30 30.40 3.14 1.80
C LEU A 30 31.82 2.53 1.87
N ILE A 31 31.97 1.34 2.46
CA ILE A 31 33.28 0.71 2.70
C ILE A 31 34.09 0.55 1.39
N PRO A 32 33.54 0.06 0.27
CA PRO A 32 34.29 -0.04 -0.98
C PRO A 32 34.76 1.32 -1.52
N GLY A 33 33.97 2.38 -1.35
CA GLY A 33 34.35 3.75 -1.73
C GLY A 33 35.51 4.28 -0.88
N ILE A 34 35.47 4.03 0.43
CA ILE A 34 36.53 4.45 1.36
C ILE A 34 37.82 3.67 1.09
N LEU A 35 37.75 2.35 0.88
CA LEU A 35 38.93 1.52 0.60
C LEU A 35 39.60 1.93 -0.71
N THR A 36 38.83 2.18 -1.77
CA THR A 36 39.38 2.63 -3.06
C THR A 36 39.98 4.03 -2.96
N ALA A 37 39.37 4.95 -2.21
CA ALA A 37 39.93 6.27 -1.93
C ALA A 37 41.23 6.19 -1.11
N TYR A 38 41.28 5.35 -0.07
CA TYR A 38 42.46 5.16 0.77
C TYR A 38 43.63 4.57 -0.03
N VAL A 39 43.36 3.54 -0.84
CA VAL A 39 44.36 2.96 -1.74
C VAL A 39 44.84 4.00 -2.75
N ALA A 40 43.94 4.80 -3.33
CA ALA A 40 44.31 5.85 -4.29
C ALA A 40 45.20 6.94 -3.66
N GLN A 41 45.02 7.25 -2.38
CA GLN A 41 45.87 8.21 -1.65
C GLN A 41 47.23 7.60 -1.28
N LYS A 42 47.25 6.34 -0.83
CA LYS A 42 48.46 5.67 -0.36
C LYS A 42 49.33 5.13 -1.50
N SER A 43 48.74 4.82 -2.66
CA SER A 43 49.43 4.10 -3.73
C SER A 43 50.62 4.87 -4.33
N GLY A 44 50.79 6.18 -4.07
CA GLY A 44 51.91 6.98 -4.60
C GLY A 44 52.05 6.91 -6.13
N SER A 45 51.06 6.34 -6.82
CA SER A 45 51.11 6.04 -8.23
C SER A 45 50.94 7.35 -8.97
N THR A 46 51.88 7.63 -9.86
CA THR A 46 51.85 8.80 -10.74
C THR A 46 51.36 8.36 -12.12
N GLY A 47 50.51 9.18 -12.75
CA GLY A 47 49.99 8.92 -14.09
C GLY A 47 48.57 8.34 -14.15
N GLN A 48 48.28 7.64 -15.24
CA GLN A 48 46.91 7.25 -15.66
C GLN A 48 46.24 6.25 -14.69
N ALA A 49 47.01 5.40 -14.02
CA ALA A 49 46.49 4.43 -13.04
C ALA A 49 45.87 5.12 -11.81
N ALA A 50 46.51 6.19 -11.31
CA ALA A 50 45.99 6.96 -10.18
C ALA A 50 44.75 7.77 -10.54
N MET A 51 44.67 8.27 -11.78
CA MET A 51 43.48 8.95 -12.29
C MET A 51 42.28 8.00 -12.30
N TRP A 52 42.46 6.77 -12.77
CA TRP A 52 41.38 5.77 -12.81
C TRP A 52 40.90 5.37 -11.40
N GLN A 53 41.84 5.19 -10.45
CA GLN A 53 41.49 4.88 -9.06
C GLN A 53 40.71 6.01 -8.38
N ARG A 54 41.13 7.27 -8.58
CA ARG A 54 40.41 8.44 -8.04
C ARG A 54 39.03 8.59 -8.67
N PHE A 55 38.91 8.40 -9.97
CA PHE A 55 37.63 8.45 -10.67
C PHE A 55 36.68 7.34 -10.20
N ALA A 56 37.18 6.12 -10.04
CA ALA A 56 36.40 5.00 -9.51
C ALA A 56 35.89 5.27 -8.08
N ALA A 57 36.72 5.86 -7.22
CA ALA A 57 36.31 6.25 -5.87
C ALA A 57 35.16 7.27 -5.90
N VAL A 58 35.27 8.31 -6.73
CA VAL A 58 34.20 9.32 -6.89
C VAL A 58 32.91 8.67 -7.40
N LEU A 59 32.98 7.81 -8.41
CA LEU A 59 31.81 7.12 -8.94
C LEU A 59 31.13 6.23 -7.90
N LEU A 60 31.88 5.56 -7.02
CA LEU A 60 31.32 4.75 -5.94
C LEU A 60 30.58 5.60 -4.90
N PHE A 61 31.11 6.77 -4.54
CA PHE A 61 30.40 7.72 -3.67
C PHE A 61 29.13 8.25 -4.34
N VAL A 62 29.22 8.69 -5.60
CA VAL A 62 28.05 9.14 -6.36
C VAL A 62 27.00 8.04 -6.46
N ALA A 63 27.40 6.80 -6.71
CA ALA A 63 26.49 5.65 -6.77
C ALA A 63 25.80 5.40 -5.42
N PHE A 64 26.49 5.57 -4.30
CA PHE A 64 25.88 5.41 -2.97
C PHE A 64 24.86 6.52 -2.67
N PHE A 65 25.20 7.79 -2.91
CA PHE A 65 24.29 8.91 -2.65
C PHE A 65 23.07 8.90 -3.57
N THR A 66 23.26 8.59 -4.85
CA THR A 66 22.13 8.46 -5.78
C THR A 66 21.25 7.26 -5.43
N ALA A 67 21.81 6.13 -5.00
CA ALA A 67 21.04 4.97 -4.54
C ALA A 67 20.21 5.25 -3.28
N THR A 68 20.76 6.00 -2.32
CA THR A 68 20.03 6.34 -1.08
C THR A 68 18.86 7.29 -1.35
N ILE A 69 19.07 8.33 -2.18
CA ILE A 69 17.98 9.23 -2.59
C ILE A 69 16.90 8.46 -3.34
N PHE A 70 17.29 7.66 -4.34
CA PHE A 70 16.32 6.90 -5.14
C PHE A 70 15.57 5.86 -4.30
N GLY A 71 16.27 5.18 -3.39
CA GLY A 71 15.66 4.21 -2.48
C GLY A 71 14.66 4.85 -1.53
N GLU A 72 14.97 6.03 -1.00
CA GLU A 72 14.06 6.79 -0.13
C GLU A 72 12.80 7.21 -0.89
N LEU A 73 12.96 7.75 -2.10
CA LEU A 73 11.82 8.13 -2.95
C LEU A 73 10.95 6.90 -3.26
N ASN A 74 11.56 5.79 -3.69
CA ASN A 74 10.84 4.57 -3.98
C ASN A 74 10.09 4.03 -2.76
N TYR A 75 10.69 4.15 -1.57
CA TYR A 75 10.03 3.78 -0.34
C TYR A 75 8.79 4.63 -0.06
N TRP A 76 8.91 5.96 -0.08
CA TRP A 76 7.79 6.85 0.25
C TRP A 76 6.65 6.76 -0.76
N TYR A 77 6.96 6.68 -2.05
CA TYR A 77 5.93 6.68 -3.10
C TYR A 77 5.27 5.32 -3.30
N TYR A 78 6.00 4.21 -3.14
CA TYR A 78 5.50 2.89 -3.52
C TYR A 78 5.55 1.86 -2.40
N ALA A 79 6.67 1.71 -1.71
CA ALA A 79 6.82 0.61 -0.75
C ALA A 79 6.03 0.85 0.55
N GLN A 80 6.04 2.08 1.07
CA GLN A 80 5.32 2.46 2.28
C GLN A 80 3.82 2.18 2.19
N PRO A 81 3.08 2.66 1.15
CA PRO A 81 1.65 2.39 1.07
C PRO A 81 1.36 0.90 0.88
N PHE A 82 2.20 0.18 0.12
CA PHE A 82 2.06 -1.26 -0.07
C PHE A 82 2.20 -2.03 1.26
N PHE A 83 3.30 -1.82 2.00
CA PHE A 83 3.53 -2.51 3.27
C PHE A 83 2.55 -2.08 4.36
N PHE A 84 2.08 -0.83 4.32
CA PHE A 84 1.01 -0.38 5.19
C PHE A 84 -0.27 -1.18 4.94
N LEU A 85 -0.71 -1.27 3.68
CA LEU A 85 -1.89 -2.07 3.28
C LEU A 85 -1.75 -3.55 3.64
N GLU A 86 -0.56 -4.12 3.49
CA GLU A 86 -0.26 -5.51 3.88
C GLU A 86 -0.27 -5.73 5.40
N SER A 87 0.09 -4.71 6.19
CA SER A 87 0.15 -4.80 7.65
C SER A 87 -1.22 -4.75 8.34
N LEU A 88 -2.29 -4.36 7.63
CA LEU A 88 -3.64 -4.33 8.19
C LEU A 88 -4.22 -5.75 8.35
N LYS A 89 -5.16 -5.88 9.27
CA LYS A 89 -5.76 -7.18 9.56
C LYS A 89 -6.74 -7.61 8.48
N THR A 90 -6.79 -8.92 8.27
CA THR A 90 -7.85 -9.55 7.47
C THR A 90 -8.85 -10.18 8.42
N TYR A 91 -10.10 -9.72 8.37
CA TYR A 91 -11.20 -10.29 9.13
C TYR A 91 -12.07 -11.15 8.21
N SER A 92 -12.51 -12.31 8.69
CA SER A 92 -13.32 -13.24 7.93
C SER A 92 -14.62 -13.57 8.65
N ASN A 93 -15.63 -13.94 7.85
CA ASN A 93 -16.96 -14.32 8.31
C ASN A 93 -17.63 -13.25 9.18
N ILE A 94 -17.50 -11.99 8.78
CA ILE A 94 -18.09 -10.85 9.49
C ILE A 94 -19.57 -10.72 9.15
N ASP A 95 -20.41 -10.72 10.17
CA ASP A 95 -21.84 -10.44 10.04
C ASP A 95 -22.08 -8.92 10.14
N PRO A 96 -22.59 -8.27 9.07
CA PRO A 96 -22.91 -6.85 9.08
C PRO A 96 -23.94 -6.42 10.13
N ALA A 97 -24.79 -7.34 10.63
CA ALA A 97 -25.79 -7.02 11.64
C ALA A 97 -25.24 -6.99 13.07
N GLN A 98 -24.12 -7.67 13.32
CA GLN A 98 -23.55 -7.81 14.67
C GLN A 98 -22.31 -6.94 14.89
N VAL A 99 -21.60 -6.61 13.81
CA VAL A 99 -20.30 -5.91 13.88
C VAL A 99 -20.46 -4.45 13.47
N SER A 100 -20.09 -3.55 14.38
CA SER A 100 -19.99 -2.13 14.07
C SER A 100 -18.72 -1.81 13.27
N GLY A 101 -18.79 -0.80 12.40
CA GLY A 101 -17.63 -0.30 11.64
C GLY A 101 -16.47 0.15 12.54
N VAL A 102 -16.75 0.57 13.78
CA VAL A 102 -15.73 0.93 14.77
C VAL A 102 -14.81 -0.25 15.11
N GLN A 103 -15.34 -1.49 15.09
CA GLN A 103 -14.56 -2.70 15.36
C GLN A 103 -13.64 -3.09 14.21
N LEU A 104 -13.86 -2.53 13.01
CA LEU A 104 -13.14 -2.87 11.79
C LEU A 104 -12.22 -1.73 11.31
N MET A 105 -11.90 -0.77 12.17
CA MET A 105 -11.03 0.36 11.80
C MET A 105 -9.57 -0.04 11.50
N ASP A 106 -9.12 -1.22 11.93
CA ASP A 106 -7.80 -1.78 11.62
C ASP A 106 -7.85 -2.86 10.51
N ALA A 107 -9.00 -3.02 9.87
CA ALA A 107 -9.21 -3.99 8.80
C ALA A 107 -8.67 -3.47 7.47
N GLY A 108 -7.81 -4.26 6.83
CA GLY A 108 -7.37 -4.03 5.45
C GLY A 108 -8.23 -4.79 4.45
N LYS A 109 -8.73 -5.96 4.87
CA LYS A 109 -9.65 -6.80 4.08
C LYS A 109 -10.71 -7.37 5.00
N VAL A 110 -11.96 -7.32 4.55
CA VAL A 110 -13.10 -7.90 5.27
C VAL A 110 -13.79 -8.88 4.35
N TYR A 111 -13.92 -10.12 4.81
CA TYR A 111 -14.77 -11.13 4.19
C TYR A 111 -16.04 -11.27 5.01
N PHE A 112 -17.17 -10.96 4.40
CA PHE A 112 -18.47 -11.06 5.01
C PHE A 112 -18.94 -12.51 5.15
N ALA A 113 -19.80 -12.74 6.13
CA ALA A 113 -20.48 -14.00 6.33
C ALA A 113 -21.40 -14.35 5.15
N GLU A 114 -21.74 -15.63 5.05
CA GLU A 114 -22.66 -16.10 4.01
C GLU A 114 -24.04 -15.44 4.15
N GLY A 115 -24.59 -15.00 3.02
CA GLY A 115 -25.86 -14.28 2.99
C GLY A 115 -25.73 -12.77 3.16
N ALA A 116 -24.52 -12.22 3.29
CA ALA A 116 -24.31 -10.78 3.13
C ALA A 116 -24.63 -10.35 1.70
N ARG A 117 -25.32 -9.22 1.55
CA ARG A 117 -25.77 -8.68 0.26
C ARG A 117 -25.85 -7.16 0.26
N LEU A 118 -25.84 -6.60 -0.94
CA LEU A 118 -26.02 -5.17 -1.15
C LEU A 118 -27.48 -4.75 -0.99
N GLY A 119 -27.66 -3.66 -0.26
CA GLY A 119 -28.95 -3.04 0.02
C GLY A 119 -29.34 -2.00 -1.01
N MET A 120 -29.79 -2.44 -2.19
CA MET A 120 -30.13 -1.53 -3.30
C MET A 120 -31.20 -0.49 -2.93
N ASP A 121 -32.12 -0.81 -2.00
CA ASP A 121 -33.19 0.11 -1.58
C ASP A 121 -32.68 1.39 -0.91
N MET A 122 -31.44 1.40 -0.38
CA MET A 122 -30.76 2.57 0.19
C MET A 122 -29.51 2.96 -0.60
N ALA A 123 -29.38 2.48 -1.83
CA ALA A 123 -28.30 2.91 -2.70
C ALA A 123 -28.45 4.40 -3.03
N MET A 124 -27.33 5.11 -3.05
CA MET A 124 -27.28 6.54 -3.37
C MET A 124 -26.16 6.80 -4.38
N SER A 125 -26.37 7.82 -5.21
CA SER A 125 -25.38 8.30 -6.17
C SER A 125 -25.13 9.80 -6.01
N PHE A 126 -23.87 10.20 -6.13
CA PHE A 126 -23.45 11.58 -6.11
C PHE A 126 -22.51 11.84 -7.29
N THR A 127 -22.79 12.87 -8.10
CA THR A 127 -21.98 13.17 -9.29
C THR A 127 -21.22 14.48 -9.12
N SER A 128 -19.90 14.39 -9.22
CA SER A 128 -18.98 15.52 -9.24
C SER A 128 -17.79 15.16 -10.13
N TRP A 129 -17.83 15.58 -11.40
CA TRP A 129 -16.99 15.10 -12.51
C TRP A 129 -17.15 13.59 -12.79
N ASP A 130 -16.93 12.74 -11.78
CA ASP A 130 -17.26 11.31 -11.75
C ASP A 130 -18.55 11.04 -10.97
N THR A 131 -19.18 9.89 -11.20
CA THR A 131 -20.35 9.44 -10.43
C THR A 131 -19.94 8.47 -9.34
N TYR A 132 -20.03 8.91 -8.09
CA TYR A 132 -19.79 8.12 -6.89
C TYR A 132 -21.06 7.36 -6.51
N CYS A 133 -20.94 6.07 -6.27
CA CYS A 133 -22.03 5.15 -5.99
C CYS A 133 -21.80 4.51 -4.62
N VAL A 134 -22.82 4.49 -3.78
CA VAL A 134 -22.76 3.84 -2.46
C VAL A 134 -23.96 2.95 -2.24
N ALA A 135 -23.76 1.78 -1.64
CA ALA A 135 -24.82 0.87 -1.21
C ALA A 135 -24.46 0.20 0.12
N PRO A 136 -25.37 0.12 1.10
CA PRO A 136 -25.06 -0.52 2.37
C PRO A 136 -24.94 -2.04 2.19
N ILE A 137 -24.09 -2.66 3.01
CA ILE A 137 -23.92 -4.12 3.06
C ILE A 137 -24.77 -4.62 4.23
N THR A 138 -25.69 -5.53 3.94
CA THR A 138 -26.70 -6.04 4.88
C THR A 138 -26.74 -7.56 4.87
N THR A 139 -27.52 -8.16 5.77
CA THR A 139 -27.68 -9.62 5.85
C THR A 139 -28.76 -10.12 4.90
N ARG A 140 -28.98 -11.43 4.88
CA ARG A 140 -29.99 -12.10 4.04
C ARG A 140 -31.39 -11.51 4.25
N GLU A 141 -31.70 -11.16 5.49
CA GLU A 141 -32.98 -10.60 5.91
C GLU A 141 -33.21 -9.19 5.32
N GLY A 142 -32.13 -8.49 4.94
CA GLY A 142 -32.17 -7.31 4.09
C GLY A 142 -32.22 -5.97 4.82
N LEU A 143 -32.95 -5.05 4.19
CA LEU A 143 -33.18 -3.70 4.69
C LEU A 143 -34.52 -3.61 5.42
N PRO A 144 -34.82 -2.47 6.11
CA PRO A 144 -36.07 -2.30 6.84
C PRO A 144 -37.28 -2.37 5.92
N THR A 145 -37.11 -1.99 4.65
CA THR A 145 -38.07 -2.15 3.55
C THR A 145 -38.45 -3.61 3.29
N GLN A 146 -37.58 -4.56 3.67
CA GLN A 146 -37.71 -6.00 3.44
C GLN A 146 -37.93 -6.79 4.74
N GLY A 147 -38.14 -6.10 5.87
CA GLY A 147 -38.47 -6.70 7.17
C GLY A 147 -37.29 -6.90 8.12
N ALA A 148 -36.08 -6.48 7.75
CA ALA A 148 -34.90 -6.59 8.60
C ALA A 148 -34.42 -5.22 9.08
N GLN A 149 -34.42 -5.02 10.39
CA GLN A 149 -33.83 -3.84 11.02
C GLN A 149 -32.46 -4.20 11.58
N LEU A 150 -31.41 -3.65 10.98
CA LEU A 150 -30.10 -3.63 11.61
C LEU A 150 -30.10 -2.51 12.67
N ALA A 151 -29.36 -2.73 13.75
CA ALA A 151 -29.19 -1.72 14.79
C ALA A 151 -28.44 -0.47 14.26
N SER A 152 -27.51 -0.66 13.31
CA SER A 152 -26.83 0.41 12.58
C SER A 152 -26.38 -0.06 11.19
N TYR A 153 -26.23 0.88 10.26
CA TYR A 153 -25.71 0.64 8.91
C TYR A 153 -24.31 1.24 8.79
N ASP A 154 -23.32 0.50 9.24
CA ASP A 154 -21.93 1.01 9.32
C ASP A 154 -21.08 0.62 8.10
N LEU A 155 -21.51 -0.40 7.35
CA LEU A 155 -20.73 -1.02 6.28
C LEU A 155 -21.34 -0.67 4.92
N TRP A 156 -20.54 -0.05 4.06
CA TRP A 156 -20.98 0.46 2.76
C TRP A 156 -20.01 0.02 1.67
N ALA A 157 -20.56 -0.50 0.57
CA ALA A 157 -19.84 -0.68 -0.67
C ALA A 157 -19.81 0.65 -1.42
N VAL A 158 -18.62 1.04 -1.90
CA VAL A 158 -18.41 2.31 -2.60
C VAL A 158 -17.77 2.00 -3.95
N GLY A 159 -18.20 2.73 -4.98
CA GLY A 159 -17.73 2.56 -6.33
C GLY A 159 -17.81 3.85 -7.14
N VAL A 160 -17.15 3.87 -8.30
CA VAL A 160 -17.17 5.02 -9.21
C VAL A 160 -17.65 4.57 -10.59
N ASN A 161 -18.49 5.40 -11.22
CA ASN A 161 -19.01 5.23 -12.58
C ASN A 161 -19.72 3.89 -12.84
N CYS A 162 -20.36 3.32 -11.81
CA CYS A 162 -21.11 2.06 -11.87
C CYS A 162 -22.58 2.21 -11.44
N CYS A 163 -23.10 3.42 -11.48
CA CYS A 163 -24.50 3.76 -11.23
C CYS A 163 -24.87 4.98 -12.08
N LYS A 164 -26.18 5.28 -12.15
CA LYS A 164 -26.68 6.46 -12.85
C LYS A 164 -27.09 7.53 -11.84
N SER A 165 -26.75 8.78 -12.13
CA SER A 165 -27.23 9.94 -11.39
C SER A 165 -28.77 9.95 -11.44
N ALA A 166 -29.41 9.93 -10.27
CA ALA A 166 -30.87 9.84 -10.06
C ALA A 166 -31.49 8.44 -9.95
N GLU A 167 -30.73 7.35 -10.10
CA GLU A 167 -31.20 5.99 -9.78
C GLU A 167 -30.52 5.46 -8.50
N ALA A 168 -31.31 4.83 -7.62
CA ALA A 168 -30.81 4.13 -6.43
C ALA A 168 -30.29 2.73 -6.82
N ASN A 169 -29.22 2.69 -7.61
CA ASN A 169 -28.66 1.46 -8.15
C ASN A 169 -27.14 1.39 -7.90
N PHE A 170 -26.61 0.19 -7.68
CA PHE A 170 -25.18 -0.07 -7.54
C PHE A 170 -24.78 -1.30 -8.37
N HIS A 171 -23.89 -1.13 -9.35
CA HIS A 171 -23.49 -2.20 -10.27
C HIS A 171 -21.97 -2.39 -10.37
N CYS A 172 -21.23 -2.04 -9.31
CA CYS A 172 -19.78 -2.24 -9.29
C CYS A 172 -19.41 -3.69 -8.97
N GLY A 173 -18.41 -4.23 -9.69
CA GLY A 173 -17.83 -5.55 -9.42
C GLY A 173 -18.84 -6.69 -9.52
N ALA A 174 -18.73 -7.66 -8.61
CA ALA A 174 -19.61 -8.83 -8.54
C ALA A 174 -20.93 -8.53 -7.80
N PHE A 175 -21.59 -7.40 -8.11
CA PHE A 175 -22.78 -6.93 -7.39
C PHE A 175 -23.96 -7.91 -7.43
N ASP A 176 -24.05 -8.71 -8.50
CA ASP A 176 -25.13 -9.68 -8.74
C ASP A 176 -24.75 -11.12 -8.31
N ASP A 177 -23.54 -11.31 -7.79
CA ASP A 177 -23.08 -12.62 -7.33
C ASP A 177 -23.41 -12.79 -5.84
N HIS A 178 -24.41 -13.62 -5.55
CA HIS A 178 -24.82 -13.94 -4.17
C HIS A 178 -23.76 -14.74 -3.38
N THR A 179 -22.72 -15.23 -4.03
CA THR A 179 -21.59 -15.91 -3.39
C THR A 179 -20.42 -14.96 -3.11
N ALA A 180 -20.49 -13.71 -3.58
CA ALA A 180 -19.48 -12.70 -3.30
C ALA A 180 -19.45 -12.37 -1.80
N ARG A 181 -18.28 -12.52 -1.19
CA ARG A 181 -18.05 -12.25 0.24
C ARG A 181 -17.15 -11.05 0.49
N ALA A 182 -16.62 -10.42 -0.54
CA ALA A 182 -15.76 -9.26 -0.46
C ALA A 182 -15.76 -8.49 -1.79
N GLY A 183 -15.40 -7.21 -1.74
CA GLY A 183 -15.06 -6.39 -2.90
C GLY A 183 -13.66 -5.79 -2.72
N LEU A 184 -12.92 -5.66 -3.81
CA LEU A 184 -11.64 -4.95 -3.89
C LEU A 184 -11.65 -4.03 -5.11
#